data_AF-A0A5K1GK00-F1
#
_entry.id   AF-A0A5K1GK00-F1
#
_cell.length_a   1.000
_cell.length_b   1.000
_cell.length_c   1.000
_cell.angle_alpha   90.00
_cell.angle_beta   90.00
_cell.angle_gamma   90.00
#
_symmetry.space_group_name_H-M   'P 1'
#
loop_
_entity.id
_entity.type
_entity.pdbx_description
1 polymer ?
#
loop_
_entity_poly.entity_id
_entity_poly.type
_entity_poly.pdbx_seq_one_letter_code
_entity_poly.pdbx_strand_id
1 'polypeptide(L)'
;NTTSHDNQMRHLVYLLENAVINLPEGQEQMVWLIDYTGWSLMNSPPIKTARETANILQNHYPERLAVAFLYNPPRIFETFWK
;
A
#
# COMPACT_ATOMS: atom_id res chain seq x y z
N ASN A 1 8.86 3.55 12.83
CA ASN A 1 7.52 2.93 12.77
C ASN A 1 6.69 3.34 13.97
N THR A 2 5.55 3.99 13.74
CA THR A 2 4.55 4.24 14.78
C THR A 2 3.94 2.88 15.19
N THR A 3 3.88 2.63 16.50
CA THR A 3 3.48 1.32 17.07
C THR A 3 1.98 1.11 17.12
N SER A 4 1.18 2.18 17.05
CA SER A 4 -0.28 2.09 17.08
C SER A 4 -0.85 1.85 15.67
N HIS A 5 -1.61 0.76 15.53
CA HIS A 5 -2.32 0.36 14.32
C HIS A 5 -3.20 1.50 13.75
N ASP A 6 -3.97 2.19 14.58
CA ASP A 6 -4.83 3.30 14.14
C ASP A 6 -4.01 4.45 13.53
N ASN A 7 -2.82 4.70 14.06
CA ASN A 7 -1.94 5.73 13.53
C ASN A 7 -1.35 5.34 12.17
N GLN A 8 -1.11 4.04 11.94
CA GLN A 8 -0.72 3.54 10.62
C GLN A 8 -1.85 3.72 9.60
N MET A 9 -3.10 3.43 9.99
CA MET A 9 -4.26 3.63 9.12
C MET A 9 -4.49 5.12 8.79
N ARG A 10 -4.42 6.00 9.80
CA ARG A 10 -4.50 7.46 9.58
C ARG A 10 -3.37 7.97 8.69
N HIS A 11 -2.16 7.45 8.86
CA HIS A 11 -1.02 7.83 8.04
C HIS A 11 -1.19 7.36 6.58
N LEU A 12 -1.69 6.14 6.36
CA LEU A 12 -2.04 5.65 5.02
C LEU A 12 -3.05 6.58 4.34
N VAL A 13 -4.16 6.90 5.01
CA VAL A 13 -5.19 7.82 4.48
C VAL A 13 -4.57 9.18 4.16
N TYR A 14 -3.76 9.73 5.07
CA TYR A 14 -3.06 10.99 4.83
C TYR A 14 -2.18 10.94 3.57
N LEU A 15 -1.41 9.87 3.36
CA LEU A 15 -0.58 9.73 2.16
C LEU A 15 -1.42 9.63 0.89
N LEU A 16 -2.53 8.88 0.91
CA LEU A 16 -3.42 8.72 -0.23
C LEU A 16 -4.10 10.03 -0.61
N GLU A 17 -4.64 10.77 0.36
CA GLU A 17 -5.25 12.08 0.12
C GLU A 17 -4.25 13.06 -0.50
N ASN A 18 -3.04 13.12 0.04
CA ASN A 18 -2.00 13.97 -0.55
C ASN A 18 -1.63 13.51 -1.96
N ALA A 19 -1.53 12.21 -2.21
CA ALA A 19 -1.22 11.71 -3.55
C ALA A 19 -2.31 12.09 -4.55
N VAL A 20 -3.60 11.97 -4.18
CA VAL A 20 -4.73 12.35 -5.02
C VAL A 20 -4.78 13.85 -5.30
N ILE A 21 -4.56 14.68 -4.28
CA ILE A 21 -4.53 16.16 -4.42
C ILE A 21 -3.43 16.62 -5.38
N ASN A 22 -2.31 15.88 -5.47
CA ASN A 22 -1.17 16.23 -6.30
C ASN A 22 -1.19 15.56 -7.69
N LEU A 23 -2.29 14.89 -8.08
CA LEU A 23 -2.41 14.34 -9.42
C LEU A 23 -2.56 15.48 -10.46
N PRO A 24 -1.95 15.33 -11.65
CA PRO A 24 -2.20 16.22 -12.77
C PRO A 24 -3.69 16.24 -13.16
N GLU A 25 -4.13 17.35 -13.76
CA GLU A 25 -5.50 17.47 -14.27
C GLU A 25 -5.82 16.34 -15.28
N GLY A 26 -6.98 15.70 -15.09
CA GLY A 26 -7.42 14.58 -15.92
C GLY A 26 -6.77 13.22 -15.58
N GLN A 27 -5.87 13.16 -14.58
CA GLN A 27 -5.29 11.91 -14.12
C GLN A 27 -5.96 11.45 -12.82
N GLU A 28 -6.54 10.25 -12.83
CA GLU A 28 -7.25 9.69 -11.66
C GLU A 28 -6.49 8.55 -10.97
N GLN A 29 -5.49 7.98 -11.67
CA GLN A 29 -4.73 6.82 -11.24
C GLN A 29 -3.26 7.16 -11.00
N MET A 30 -2.61 6.39 -10.13
CA MET A 30 -1.22 6.55 -9.73
C MET A 30 -0.45 5.23 -9.82
N VAL A 31 0.87 5.34 -9.97
CA VAL A 31 1.79 4.21 -9.96
C VAL A 31 2.36 4.06 -8.55
N TRP A 32 2.36 2.83 -8.04
CA TRP A 32 2.85 2.54 -6.68
C TRP A 32 4.18 1.80 -6.76
N LEU A 33 5.19 2.33 -6.09
CA LEU A 33 6.45 1.63 -5.86
C LEU A 33 6.45 1.08 -4.43
N ILE A 34 6.49 -0.25 -4.30
CA ILE A 34 6.54 -0.93 -3.02
C ILE A 34 7.93 -1.52 -2.84
N ASP A 35 8.71 -0.92 -1.95
CA ASP A 35 10.05 -1.37 -1.60
C ASP A 35 9.99 -2.41 -0.47
N TYR A 36 10.38 -3.64 -0.78
CA TYR A 36 10.47 -4.74 0.17
C TYR A 36 11.88 -4.90 0.76
N THR A 37 12.79 -3.96 0.54
CA THR A 37 14.14 -3.99 1.12
C THR A 37 14.06 -4.05 2.65
N GLY A 38 14.69 -5.06 3.24
CA GLY A 38 14.63 -5.29 4.69
C GLY A 38 13.33 -5.93 5.19
N TRP A 39 12.42 -6.35 4.30
CA TRP A 39 11.25 -7.13 4.69
C TRP A 39 11.67 -8.49 5.26
N SER A 40 10.96 -8.93 6.29
CA SER A 40 11.08 -10.23 6.94
C SER A 40 9.73 -10.62 7.55
N LEU A 41 9.57 -11.87 7.93
CA LEU A 41 8.36 -12.31 8.64
C LEU A 41 8.18 -11.57 9.98
N MET A 42 9.27 -11.19 10.66
CA MET A 42 9.24 -10.54 11.98
C MET A 42 8.78 -9.08 11.93
N ASN A 43 9.00 -8.39 10.81
CA ASN A 43 8.58 -6.99 10.61
C ASN A 43 7.44 -6.87 9.59
N SER A 44 6.82 -7.98 9.21
CA SER A 44 5.63 -7.97 8.37
C SER A 44 4.43 -7.36 9.12
N PRO A 45 3.54 -6.62 8.43
CA PRO A 45 2.36 -6.07 9.08
C PRO A 45 1.42 -7.20 9.54
N PRO A 46 0.78 -7.07 10.71
CA PRO A 46 -0.23 -8.02 11.16
C PRO A 46 -1.35 -8.20 10.13
N ILE A 47 -1.92 -9.40 10.03
CA ILE A 47 -3.01 -9.72 9.07
C ILE A 47 -4.19 -8.75 9.20
N LYS A 48 -4.53 -8.34 10.43
CA LYS A 48 -5.58 -7.33 10.67
C LYS A 48 -5.28 -6.03 9.94
N THR A 49 -4.04 -5.53 10.06
CA THR A 49 -3.57 -4.30 9.39
C THR A 49 -3.63 -4.44 7.88
N ALA A 50 -3.21 -5.59 7.33
CA ALA A 50 -3.28 -5.84 5.89
C ALA A 50 -4.74 -5.87 5.38
N ARG A 51 -5.65 -6.52 6.12
CA ARG A 51 -7.08 -6.58 5.78
C ARG A 51 -7.74 -5.20 5.82
N GLU A 52 -7.43 -4.41 6.83
CA GLU A 52 -7.97 -3.06 6.97
C GLU A 52 -7.44 -2.11 5.90
N THR A 53 -6.14 -2.21 5.58
CA THR A 53 -5.54 -1.53 4.43
C THR A 53 -6.27 -1.88 3.13
N ALA A 54 -6.47 -3.18 2.85
CA ALA A 54 -7.18 -3.62 1.66
C ALA A 54 -8.64 -3.13 1.64
N ASN A 55 -9.31 -3.07 2.79
CA ASN A 55 -10.67 -2.56 2.91
C ASN A 55 -10.76 -1.06 2.63
N ILE A 56 -9.79 -0.27 3.11
CA ILE A 56 -9.71 1.16 2.84
C ILE A 56 -9.53 1.40 1.33
N LEU A 57 -8.58 0.70 0.72
CA LEU A 57 -8.29 0.87 -0.71
C LEU A 57 -9.47 0.50 -1.60
N GLN A 58 -10.11 -0.65 -1.35
CA GLN A 58 -11.22 -1.11 -2.18
C GLN A 58 -12.48 -0.26 -2.04
N ASN A 59 -12.80 0.24 -0.83
CA ASN A 59 -14.08 0.94 -0.60
C ASN A 59 -13.99 2.45 -0.71
N HIS A 60 -12.83 3.06 -0.47
CA HIS A 60 -12.67 4.53 -0.44
C HIS A 60 -11.78 5.06 -1.56
N TYR A 61 -10.88 4.24 -2.10
CA TYR A 61 -9.97 4.61 -3.17
C TYR A 61 -10.03 3.62 -4.34
N PRO A 62 -11.23 3.26 -4.85
CA PRO A 62 -11.35 2.34 -5.96
C PRO A 62 -10.65 2.89 -7.20
N GLU A 63 -10.11 2.00 -8.02
CA GLU A 63 -9.52 2.29 -9.33
C GLU A 63 -8.32 3.27 -9.32
N ARG A 64 -7.79 3.65 -8.13
CA ARG A 64 -6.65 4.57 -8.02
C ARG A 64 -5.31 3.96 -8.41
N LEU A 65 -5.16 2.64 -8.35
CA LEU A 65 -3.93 1.95 -8.71
C LEU A 65 -3.89 1.66 -10.22
N ALA A 66 -3.02 2.32 -10.97
CA ALA A 66 -2.76 1.98 -12.37
C ALA A 66 -1.81 0.79 -12.48
N VAL A 67 -0.65 0.89 -11.84
CA VAL A 67 0.43 -0.11 -11.88
C VAL A 67 1.12 -0.17 -10.53
N ALA A 68 1.46 -1.36 -10.05
CA ALA A 68 2.31 -1.56 -8.89
C ALA A 68 3.66 -2.17 -9.32
N PHE A 69 4.76 -1.51 -8.93
CA PHE A 69 6.11 -2.04 -9.03
C PHE A 69 6.55 -2.54 -7.66
N LEU A 70 6.85 -3.83 -7.58
CA LEU A 70 7.38 -4.45 -6.36
C LEU A 70 8.89 -4.57 -6.49
N TYR A 71 9.62 -3.81 -5.68
CA TYR A 71 11.07 -3.79 -5.69
C TYR A 71 11.62 -4.73 -4.61
N ASN A 72 12.56 -5.60 -5.00
CA ASN A 72 13.13 -6.66 -4.16
C ASN A 72 12.09 -7.51 -3.39
N PRO A 73 11.01 -7.99 -4.03
CA PRO A 73 9.96 -8.72 -3.34
C PRO A 73 10.53 -10.02 -2.72
N PRO A 74 10.11 -10.42 -1.51
CA PRO A 74 10.57 -11.65 -0.90
C PRO A 74 10.10 -12.86 -1.71
N ARG A 75 10.91 -13.91 -1.74
CA ARG A 75 10.68 -15.12 -2.57
C ARG A 75 9.32 -15.80 -2.34
N ILE A 76 8.70 -15.62 -1.18
CA ILE A 76 7.34 -16.11 -0.92
C ILE A 76 6.30 -15.55 -1.89
N PHE A 77 6.55 -14.38 -2.49
CA PHE A 77 5.67 -13.84 -3.52
C PHE A 77 5.86 -14.54 -4.86
N GLU A 78 7.02 -15.13 -5.19
CA GLU A 78 7.23 -15.83 -6.46
C GLU A 78 6.22 -16.97 -6.69
N THR A 79 5.69 -17.58 -5.63
CA THR A 79 4.67 -18.64 -5.73
C THR A 79 3.28 -18.14 -6.12
N PHE A 80 2.99 -16.84 -5.94
CA PHE A 80 1.70 -16.23 -6.30
C PHE A 80 1.69 -15.63 -7.72
N TRP A 81 2.86 -15.42 -8.33
CA TRP A 81 3.03 -14.81 -9.66
C TRP A 81 3.19 -15.84 -10.81
N LYS A 82 3.21 -17.14 -10.50
CA LYS A 82 3.11 -18.22 -11.50
C LYS A 82 1.66 -18.59 -11.74
#